data_AF-A0A7S3U0T1-F1
#
_entry.id   AF-A0A7S3U0T1-F1
#
_cell.length_a   1.000
_cell.length_b   1.000
_cell.length_c   1.000
_cell.angle_alpha   90.00
_cell.angle_beta   90.00
_cell.angle_gamma   90.00
#
_symmetry.space_group_name_H-M   'P 1'
#
loop_
_entity.id
_entity.type
_entity.pdbx_description
1 polymer ?
#
loop_
_entity_poly.entity_id
_entity_poly.type
_entity_poly.pdbx_seq_one_letter_code
_entity_poly.pdbx_strand_id
1 'polypeptide(L)'
;PTRPADIDAKAELCTYAKYCNRALKDKKDRRSAMRSFRLLEETRAKERMEKFVAEAAERMKLPPEVANSKKAEQIGLRGSTYLMLPAIFHLTADLVRRKQQFAVVFRSFGKDHAKIQEEWNAFCEMKHPVFSHLLEGYGPLNGTVEGVPDRRLHDIHTLYRDQHGPVLALNTFTNGPPEK
;
A
#
# COMPACT_ATOMS: atom_id res chain seq x y z
N PRO A 1 -1.36 20.97 36.69
CA PRO A 1 -1.39 20.05 35.55
C PRO A 1 -1.31 18.60 36.04
N THR A 2 -2.46 17.94 36.11
CA THR A 2 -2.59 16.54 36.53
C THR A 2 -1.83 15.65 35.55
N ARG A 3 -0.87 14.90 36.08
CA ARG A 3 -0.20 13.79 35.37
C ARG A 3 -1.30 12.90 34.80
N PRO A 4 -1.32 12.54 33.50
CA PRO A 4 -2.22 11.50 33.03
C PRO A 4 -1.95 10.26 33.88
N ALA A 5 -3.00 9.76 34.52
CA ALA A 5 -2.94 8.70 35.51
C ALA A 5 -2.10 7.51 35.02
N ASP A 6 -1.34 6.94 35.96
CA ASP A 6 -0.59 5.69 35.90
C ASP A 6 -0.80 4.86 34.64
N ILE A 7 0.19 4.89 33.75
CA ILE A 7 0.36 3.85 32.74
C ILE A 7 0.92 2.63 33.49
N ASP A 8 -0.03 1.87 34.03
CA ASP A 8 0.10 0.60 34.73
C ASP A 8 1.14 -0.32 34.05
N ALA A 9 1.93 -1.06 34.81
CA ALA A 9 2.98 -1.97 34.30
C ALA A 9 2.45 -3.16 33.46
N LYS A 10 1.12 -3.23 33.30
CA LYS A 10 0.39 -4.03 32.30
C LYS A 10 0.01 -3.24 31.05
N ALA A 11 0.76 -2.18 30.72
CA ALA A 11 0.49 -1.30 29.60
C ALA A 11 0.41 -2.11 28.31
N GLU A 12 -0.82 -2.37 27.89
CA GLU A 12 -1.17 -3.01 26.64
C GLU A 12 -0.37 -2.33 25.51
N LEU A 13 0.61 -3.05 24.95
CA LEU A 13 1.44 -2.54 23.86
C LEU A 13 0.51 -1.98 22.79
N CYS A 14 0.54 -0.65 22.62
CA CYS A 14 -0.33 0.03 21.70
C CYS A 14 0.50 0.83 20.70
N THR A 15 -0.02 0.94 19.47
CA THR A 15 0.62 1.78 18.46
C THR A 15 0.48 3.24 18.86
N TYR A 16 1.45 4.07 18.47
CA TYR A 16 1.38 5.52 18.72
C TYR A 16 0.07 6.14 18.18
N ALA A 17 -0.43 5.61 17.05
CA ALA A 17 -1.73 5.98 16.50
C ALA A 17 -2.90 5.71 17.48
N LYS A 18 -2.93 4.53 18.12
CA LYS A 18 -3.92 4.19 19.15
C LYS A 18 -3.77 5.09 20.38
N TYR A 19 -2.54 5.37 20.79
CA TYR A 19 -2.26 6.30 21.89
C TYR A 19 -2.81 7.71 21.60
N CYS A 20 -2.52 8.30 20.43
CA CYS A 20 -3.06 9.60 20.04
C CYS A 20 -4.60 9.63 20.07
N ASN A 21 -5.26 8.54 19.64
CA ASN A 21 -6.71 8.43 19.67
C ASN A 21 -7.30 8.40 21.08
N ARG A 22 -6.56 7.84 22.06
CA ARG A 22 -6.96 7.82 23.48
C ARG A 22 -6.68 9.17 24.14
N ALA A 23 -5.53 9.78 23.86
CA ALA A 23 -5.05 11.00 24.51
C ALA A 23 -5.74 12.29 24.03
N LEU A 24 -6.18 12.35 22.76
CA LEU A 24 -6.74 13.56 22.16
C LEU A 24 -8.15 13.31 21.64
N LYS A 25 -9.10 14.17 22.02
CA LYS A 25 -10.49 14.10 21.54
C LYS A 25 -10.65 14.74 20.15
N ASP A 26 -10.01 15.89 19.95
CA ASP A 26 -10.11 16.63 18.69
C ASP A 26 -9.44 15.89 17.52
N LYS A 27 -10.09 15.91 16.36
CA LYS A 27 -9.64 15.16 15.16
C LYS A 27 -8.44 15.82 14.49
N LYS A 28 -8.38 17.16 14.47
CA LYS A 28 -7.27 17.91 13.86
C LYS A 28 -6.01 17.75 14.70
N ASP A 29 -6.14 17.83 16.01
CA ASP A 29 -5.04 17.62 16.95
C ASP A 29 -4.50 16.20 16.92
N ARG A 30 -5.37 15.19 16.83
CA ARG A 30 -4.94 13.79 16.63
C ARG A 30 -4.06 13.63 15.40
N ARG A 31 -4.51 14.18 14.26
CA ARG A 31 -3.76 14.11 12.99
C ARG A 31 -2.42 14.84 13.09
N SER A 32 -2.40 16.01 13.73
CA SER A 32 -1.17 16.77 13.97
C SER A 32 -0.20 15.98 14.84
N ALA A 33 -0.68 15.41 15.95
CA ALA A 33 0.13 14.63 16.88
C ALA A 33 0.70 13.35 16.25
N MET A 34 -0.08 12.66 15.40
CA MET A 34 0.36 11.48 14.66
C MET A 34 1.51 11.79 13.68
N ARG A 35 1.51 12.99 13.08
CA ARG A 35 2.52 13.40 12.10
C ARG A 35 3.80 13.93 12.73
N SER A 36 3.68 14.62 13.86
CA SER A 36 4.78 15.34 14.51
C SER A 36 5.39 14.58 15.69
N PHE A 37 4.80 13.45 16.07
CA PHE A 37 5.17 12.70 17.27
C PHE A 37 5.18 13.55 18.56
N ARG A 38 4.44 14.68 18.59
CA ARG A 38 4.53 15.70 19.67
C ARG A 38 4.07 15.23 21.05
N LEU A 39 3.39 14.10 21.16
CA LEU A 39 2.94 13.55 22.44
C LEU A 39 3.97 12.57 23.06
N LEU A 40 5.10 12.35 22.40
CA LEU A 40 6.22 11.61 22.98
C LEU A 40 7.03 12.55 23.87
N GLU A 41 7.14 12.19 25.15
CA GLU A 41 7.97 12.92 26.11
C GLU A 41 9.45 12.53 25.98
N GLU A 42 9.74 11.29 25.58
CA GLU A 42 11.11 10.81 25.40
C GLU A 42 11.69 11.27 24.05
N THR A 43 12.68 12.17 24.10
CA THR A 43 13.36 12.72 22.92
C THR A 43 13.96 11.64 22.02
N ARG A 44 14.62 10.65 22.61
CA ARG A 44 15.25 9.55 21.87
C ARG A 44 14.23 8.71 21.09
N ALA A 45 13.06 8.45 21.68
CA ALA A 45 11.99 7.71 21.01
C ALA A 45 11.45 8.51 19.81
N LYS A 46 11.25 9.82 20.00
CA LYS A 46 10.81 10.74 18.94
C LYS A 46 11.79 10.76 17.77
N GLU A 47 13.08 10.97 18.03
CA GLU A 47 14.13 11.00 16.99
C GLU A 47 14.18 9.69 16.20
N ARG A 48 14.03 8.54 16.87
CA ARG A 48 13.97 7.23 16.20
C ARG A 48 12.75 7.09 15.30
N MET A 49 11.58 7.55 15.75
CA MET A 49 10.37 7.51 14.93
C MET A 49 10.48 8.42 13.70
N GLU A 50 11.01 9.63 13.88
CA GLU A 50 11.29 10.56 12.78
C GLU A 50 12.28 9.97 11.78
N LYS A 51 13.35 9.33 12.27
CA LYS A 51 14.31 8.61 11.43
C LYS A 51 13.64 7.51 10.60
N PHE A 52 12.79 6.67 11.19
CA PHE A 52 12.09 5.62 10.45
C PHE A 52 11.14 6.16 9.39
N VAL A 53 10.43 7.26 9.68
CA VAL A 53 9.58 7.93 8.68
C VAL A 53 10.41 8.50 7.54
N ALA A 54 11.55 9.14 7.85
CA ALA A 54 12.43 9.69 6.83
C ALA A 54 13.02 8.58 5.92
N GLU A 55 13.49 7.49 6.51
CA GLU A 55 13.99 6.33 5.75
C GLU A 55 12.90 5.71 4.87
N ALA A 56 11.68 5.57 5.38
CA ALA A 56 10.56 5.07 4.59
C ALA A 56 10.18 6.03 3.46
N ALA A 57 10.14 7.34 3.72
CA ALA A 57 9.85 8.35 2.71
C ALA A 57 10.92 8.38 1.61
N GLU A 58 12.19 8.21 1.96
CA GLU A 58 13.28 8.12 0.99
C GLU A 58 13.12 6.92 0.07
N ARG A 59 12.79 5.74 0.63
CA ARG A 59 12.56 4.51 -0.15
C ARG A 59 11.31 4.57 -1.02
N MET A 60 10.39 5.49 -0.73
CA MET A 60 9.21 5.73 -1.55
C MET A 60 9.48 6.66 -2.73
N LYS A 61 10.67 7.27 -2.84
CA LYS A 61 11.00 8.12 -3.98
C LYS A 61 11.19 7.29 -5.25
N LEU A 62 10.69 7.83 -6.36
CA LEU A 62 10.95 7.31 -7.69
C LEU A 62 12.40 7.61 -8.08
N PRO A 63 13.04 6.72 -8.86
CA PRO A 63 14.31 7.02 -9.48
C PRO A 63 14.23 8.32 -10.33
N PRO A 64 15.24 9.21 -10.29
CA PRO A 64 15.20 10.51 -10.98
C PRO A 64 14.87 10.43 -12.48
N GLU A 65 15.33 9.36 -13.14
CA GLU A 65 15.09 9.06 -14.55
C GLU A 65 13.63 8.70 -14.85
N VAL A 66 12.91 8.17 -13.85
CA VAL A 66 11.49 7.82 -13.97
C VAL A 66 10.61 9.01 -13.58
N ALA A 67 10.94 9.69 -12.48
CA ALA A 67 10.15 10.77 -11.89
C ALA A 67 9.84 11.92 -12.87
N ASN A 68 10.76 12.19 -13.80
CA ASN A 68 10.63 13.28 -14.78
C ASN A 68 10.14 12.81 -16.16
N SER A 69 9.78 11.53 -16.30
CA SER A 69 9.38 10.96 -17.59
C SER A 69 7.88 11.12 -17.85
N LYS A 70 7.49 11.45 -19.09
CA LYS A 70 6.09 11.43 -19.53
C LYS A 70 5.44 10.05 -19.34
N LYS A 71 6.25 8.99 -19.41
CA LYS A 71 5.82 7.60 -19.22
C LYS A 71 5.35 7.35 -17.79
N ALA A 72 6.00 7.93 -16.78
CA ALA A 72 5.57 7.83 -15.38
C ALA A 72 4.21 8.51 -15.16
N GLU A 73 4.01 9.70 -15.73
CA GLU A 73 2.74 10.43 -15.61
C GLU A 73 1.55 9.66 -16.22
N GLN A 74 1.77 8.97 -17.35
CA GLN A 74 0.76 8.20 -18.06
C GLN A 74 0.31 6.92 -17.34
N ILE A 75 1.09 6.42 -16.39
CA ILE A 75 0.79 5.20 -15.63
C ILE A 75 0.41 5.49 -14.17
N GLY A 76 0.02 6.72 -13.87
CA GLY A 76 -0.44 7.12 -12.53
C GLY A 76 0.68 7.50 -11.56
N LEU A 77 1.96 7.38 -11.95
CA LEU A 77 3.11 7.84 -11.16
C LEU A 77 3.29 9.35 -11.32
N ARG A 78 2.44 10.13 -10.64
CA ARG A 78 2.53 11.59 -10.63
C ARG A 78 3.39 12.09 -9.47
N GLY A 79 4.49 12.76 -9.79
CA GLY A 79 5.39 13.37 -8.82
C GLY A 79 6.68 12.57 -8.63
N SER A 80 7.27 12.67 -7.44
CA SER A 80 8.58 12.09 -7.13
C SER A 80 8.51 10.82 -6.28
N THR A 81 7.33 10.25 -6.03
CA THR A 81 7.16 9.08 -5.17
C THR A 81 6.25 8.02 -5.79
N TYR A 82 6.48 6.75 -5.47
CA TYR A 82 5.54 5.68 -5.77
C TYR A 82 4.19 5.95 -5.10
N LEU A 83 3.10 5.55 -5.75
CA LEU A 83 1.77 5.63 -5.17
C LEU A 83 1.47 4.38 -4.35
N MET A 84 1.97 3.22 -4.78
CA MET A 84 1.92 1.96 -4.05
C MET A 84 3.25 1.63 -3.38
N LEU A 85 3.19 0.89 -2.26
CA LEU A 85 4.41 0.42 -1.60
C LEU A 85 5.16 -0.58 -2.49
N PRO A 86 6.47 -0.39 -2.76
CA PRO A 86 7.27 -1.29 -3.58
C PRO A 86 7.19 -2.77 -3.18
N ALA A 87 7.05 -3.04 -1.88
CA ALA A 87 6.93 -4.38 -1.32
C ALA A 87 5.76 -5.19 -1.92
N ILE A 88 4.68 -4.55 -2.38
CA ILE A 88 3.54 -5.23 -3.00
C ILE A 88 3.94 -5.88 -4.33
N PHE A 89 4.76 -5.20 -5.15
CA PHE A 89 5.23 -5.72 -6.43
C PHE A 89 6.18 -6.89 -6.24
N HIS A 90 7.14 -6.75 -5.32
CA HIS A 90 8.07 -7.84 -4.96
C HIS A 90 7.33 -9.07 -4.41
N LEU A 91 6.39 -8.88 -3.48
CA LEU A 91 5.59 -9.96 -2.93
C LEU A 91 4.78 -10.67 -4.02
N THR A 92 4.15 -9.91 -4.91
CA THR A 92 3.35 -10.48 -6.01
C THR A 92 4.22 -11.31 -6.94
N ALA A 93 5.38 -10.78 -7.36
CA ALA A 93 6.32 -11.50 -8.20
C ALA A 93 6.86 -12.76 -7.52
N ASP A 94 7.15 -12.69 -6.22
CA ASP A 94 7.56 -13.84 -5.40
C ASP A 94 6.49 -14.94 -5.37
N LEU A 95 5.22 -14.56 -5.17
CA LEU A 95 4.09 -15.50 -5.12
C LEU A 95 3.85 -16.16 -6.48
N VAL A 96 3.94 -15.39 -7.58
CA VAL A 96 3.88 -15.90 -8.96
C VAL A 96 5.01 -16.89 -9.22
N ARG A 97 6.25 -16.53 -8.88
CA ARG A 97 7.43 -17.40 -9.02
C ARG A 97 7.29 -18.72 -8.26
N ARG A 98 6.69 -18.67 -7.07
CA ARG A 98 6.42 -19.87 -6.25
C ARG A 98 5.19 -20.66 -6.70
N LYS A 99 4.49 -20.23 -7.75
CA LYS A 99 3.22 -20.80 -8.23
C LYS A 99 2.17 -20.92 -7.11
N GLN A 100 2.17 -19.97 -6.18
CA GLN A 100 1.20 -19.97 -5.09
C GLN A 100 -0.14 -19.42 -5.56
N GLN A 101 -1.23 -19.98 -5.02
CA GLN A 101 -2.55 -19.42 -5.19
C GLN A 101 -2.76 -18.29 -4.19
N PHE A 102 -3.10 -17.10 -4.68
CA PHE A 102 -3.36 -15.92 -3.86
C PHE A 102 -4.35 -14.98 -4.55
N ALA A 103 -4.88 -14.03 -3.78
CA ALA A 103 -5.66 -12.90 -4.23
C ALA A 103 -5.09 -11.61 -3.62
N VAL A 104 -5.11 -10.52 -4.40
CA VAL A 104 -4.74 -9.18 -3.92
C VAL A 104 -6.00 -8.35 -3.85
N VAL A 105 -6.27 -7.76 -2.68
CA VAL A 105 -7.45 -6.93 -2.46
C VAL A 105 -7.00 -5.51 -2.12
N PHE A 106 -7.29 -4.57 -3.01
CA PHE A 106 -7.03 -3.16 -2.76
C PHE A 106 -8.23 -2.52 -2.07
N ARG A 107 -8.05 -2.13 -0.80
CA ARG A 107 -8.98 -1.25 -0.09
C ARG A 107 -8.37 0.14 -0.01
N SER A 108 -8.84 1.03 -0.88
CA SER A 108 -8.52 2.46 -0.82
C SER A 108 -9.66 3.23 -0.16
N PHE A 109 -9.32 4.35 0.47
CA PHE A 109 -10.29 5.35 0.91
C PHE A 109 -9.98 6.66 0.19
N GLY A 110 -10.96 7.27 -0.45
CA GLY A 110 -10.79 8.59 -1.08
C GLY A 110 -10.88 8.55 -2.61
N LYS A 111 -10.06 9.35 -3.28
CA LYS A 111 -10.15 9.60 -4.74
C LYS A 111 -8.98 9.01 -5.54
N ASP A 112 -8.10 8.25 -4.90
CA ASP A 112 -6.86 7.75 -5.51
C ASP A 112 -7.01 6.37 -6.18
N HIS A 113 -8.23 5.80 -6.20
CA HIS A 113 -8.48 4.48 -6.77
C HIS A 113 -8.05 4.33 -8.23
N ALA A 114 -8.37 5.32 -9.07
CA ALA A 114 -8.00 5.30 -10.49
C ALA A 114 -6.48 5.24 -10.67
N LYS A 115 -5.73 5.99 -9.85
CA LYS A 115 -4.27 6.03 -9.92
C LYS A 115 -3.65 4.70 -9.46
N ILE A 116 -4.21 4.08 -8.41
CA ILE A 116 -3.78 2.75 -7.94
C ILE A 116 -4.02 1.71 -9.04
N GLN A 117 -5.17 1.78 -9.71
CA GLN A 117 -5.50 0.92 -10.84
C GLN A 117 -4.51 1.12 -12.00
N GLU A 118 -4.18 2.36 -12.35
CA GLU A 118 -3.19 2.67 -13.39
C GLU A 118 -1.80 2.07 -13.07
N GLU A 119 -1.26 2.31 -11.87
CA GLU A 119 0.07 1.82 -11.49
C GLU A 119 0.10 0.28 -11.42
N TRP A 120 -0.92 -0.32 -10.80
CA TRP A 120 -1.02 -1.78 -10.67
C TRP A 120 -1.20 -2.48 -12.02
N ASN A 121 -2.06 -1.95 -12.90
CA ASN A 121 -2.27 -2.53 -14.21
C ASN A 121 -1.03 -2.35 -15.09
N ALA A 122 -0.30 -1.25 -14.97
CA ALA A 122 0.99 -1.08 -15.64
C ALA A 122 2.00 -2.15 -15.20
N PHE A 123 2.01 -2.56 -13.93
CA PHE A 123 2.82 -3.68 -13.46
C PHE A 123 2.36 -5.01 -14.07
N CYS A 124 1.05 -5.31 -14.02
CA CYS A 124 0.49 -6.54 -14.59
C CYS A 124 0.73 -6.67 -16.10
N GLU A 125 0.77 -5.55 -16.82
CA GLU A 125 1.05 -5.50 -18.26
C GLU A 125 2.55 -5.44 -18.60
N MET A 126 3.44 -5.56 -17.60
CA MET A 126 4.89 -5.41 -17.74
C MET A 126 5.32 -4.05 -18.33
N LYS A 127 4.53 -3.00 -18.13
CA LYS A 127 4.80 -1.62 -18.56
C LYS A 127 5.35 -0.72 -17.45
N HIS A 128 5.34 -1.19 -16.19
CA HIS A 128 5.82 -0.42 -15.04
C HIS A 128 7.34 -0.16 -15.14
N PRO A 129 7.80 1.10 -15.16
CA PRO A 129 9.17 1.48 -15.50
C PRO A 129 10.22 0.96 -14.50
N VAL A 130 9.81 0.69 -13.26
CA VAL A 130 10.71 0.20 -12.22
C VAL A 130 10.57 -1.30 -11.94
N PHE A 131 9.39 -1.90 -12.11
CA PHE A 131 9.07 -3.22 -11.56
C PHE A 131 8.71 -4.25 -12.62
N SER A 132 8.65 -3.90 -13.90
CA SER A 132 8.36 -4.85 -14.98
C SER A 132 9.35 -6.02 -15.01
N HIS A 133 10.61 -5.76 -14.67
CA HIS A 133 11.67 -6.78 -14.62
C HIS A 133 11.39 -7.92 -13.64
N LEU A 134 10.55 -7.69 -12.62
CA LEU A 134 10.20 -8.71 -11.63
C LEU A 134 9.34 -9.85 -12.22
N LEU A 135 8.72 -9.62 -13.39
CA LEU A 135 7.87 -10.60 -14.09
C LEU A 135 8.57 -11.24 -15.30
N GLU A 136 9.84 -10.90 -15.55
CA GLU A 136 10.64 -11.53 -16.60
C GLU A 136 10.72 -13.04 -16.38
N GLY A 137 10.50 -13.81 -17.45
CA GLY A 137 10.44 -15.28 -17.41
C GLY A 137 9.05 -15.88 -17.13
N TYR A 138 8.09 -15.08 -16.65
CA TYR A 138 6.69 -15.51 -16.42
C TYR A 138 5.73 -14.87 -17.41
N GLY A 139 6.03 -13.65 -17.84
CA GLY A 139 5.17 -12.88 -18.74
C GLY A 139 4.13 -12.03 -17.99
N PRO A 140 3.27 -11.33 -18.74
CA PRO A 140 2.31 -10.41 -18.15
C PRO A 140 1.19 -11.13 -17.39
N LEU A 141 0.77 -10.52 -16.28
CA LEU A 141 -0.35 -10.95 -15.44
C LEU A 141 -1.67 -10.34 -15.92
N ASN A 142 -1.88 -10.27 -17.22
CA ASN A 142 -3.02 -9.60 -17.87
C ASN A 142 -3.97 -10.60 -18.56
N GLY A 143 -3.81 -11.89 -18.28
CA GLY A 143 -4.60 -12.98 -18.86
C GLY A 143 -4.20 -13.36 -20.29
N THR A 144 -3.09 -12.87 -20.83
CA THR A 144 -2.61 -13.32 -22.17
C THR A 144 -1.69 -14.52 -22.12
N VAL A 145 -1.20 -14.91 -20.93
CA VAL A 145 -0.31 -16.06 -20.73
C VAL A 145 -1.12 -17.23 -20.18
N GLU A 146 -1.00 -18.39 -20.82
CA GLU A 146 -1.66 -19.62 -20.41
C GLU A 146 -1.24 -20.04 -19.00
N GLY A 147 -2.21 -20.46 -18.18
CA GLY A 147 -1.97 -20.86 -16.78
C GLY A 147 -1.62 -19.70 -15.82
N VAL A 148 -1.58 -18.45 -16.31
CA VAL A 148 -1.33 -17.26 -15.50
C VAL A 148 -2.61 -16.43 -15.41
N PRO A 149 -3.21 -16.27 -14.20
CA PRO A 149 -4.43 -15.51 -14.04
C PRO A 149 -4.28 -14.03 -14.43
N ASP A 150 -5.34 -13.41 -14.96
CA ASP A 150 -5.42 -11.95 -15.08
C ASP A 150 -5.53 -11.35 -13.67
N ARG A 151 -4.58 -10.49 -13.33
CA ARG A 151 -4.47 -9.82 -12.03
C ARG A 151 -4.81 -8.34 -12.10
N ARG A 152 -5.19 -7.82 -13.28
CA ARG A 152 -5.54 -6.42 -13.46
C ARG A 152 -6.82 -6.07 -12.68
N LEU A 153 -6.91 -4.80 -12.29
CA LEU A 153 -8.12 -4.20 -11.76
C LEU A 153 -8.92 -3.66 -12.96
N HIS A 154 -10.09 -4.24 -13.20
CA HIS A 154 -11.01 -3.82 -14.27
C HIS A 154 -12.08 -2.85 -13.78
N ASP A 155 -12.47 -2.99 -12.52
CA ASP A 155 -13.55 -2.28 -11.85
C ASP A 155 -13.13 -1.98 -10.40
N ILE A 156 -13.51 -0.79 -9.93
CA ILE A 156 -13.32 -0.33 -8.56
C ILE A 156 -14.69 -0.36 -7.89
N HIS A 157 -15.04 -1.46 -7.23
CA HIS A 157 -16.27 -1.53 -6.43
C HIS A 157 -16.03 -1.25 -4.95
N THR A 158 -16.99 -0.57 -4.34
CA THR A 158 -17.07 -0.30 -2.90
C THR A 158 -17.43 -1.59 -2.15
N LEU A 159 -16.69 -1.88 -1.08
CA LEU A 159 -16.92 -2.98 -0.14
C LEU A 159 -18.12 -2.66 0.79
N TYR A 160 -19.12 -3.55 0.89
CA TYR A 160 -20.23 -3.46 1.86
C TYR A 160 -19.94 -4.22 3.17
N ARG A 161 -19.97 -3.55 4.33
CA ARG A 161 -19.88 -4.23 5.64
C ARG A 161 -21.19 -4.89 6.01
N ASP A 162 -21.16 -6.20 6.29
CA ASP A 162 -22.13 -6.86 7.15
C ASP A 162 -21.68 -6.78 8.64
N GLN A 163 -22.65 -6.81 9.54
CA GLN A 163 -22.54 -6.71 11.00
C GLN A 163 -21.83 -7.91 11.66
N HIS A 164 -21.62 -9.04 10.94
CA HIS A 164 -21.04 -10.26 11.52
C HIS A 164 -19.89 -10.94 10.74
N GLY A 165 -19.36 -10.37 9.64
CA GLY A 165 -18.30 -11.05 8.86
C GLY A 165 -17.37 -10.13 8.06
N PRO A 166 -16.21 -10.66 7.57
CA PRO A 166 -15.30 -9.89 6.74
C PRO A 166 -15.89 -9.64 5.35
N VAL A 167 -15.70 -8.41 4.88
CA VAL A 167 -16.23 -7.94 3.61
C VAL A 167 -15.41 -8.45 2.43
N LEU A 168 -16.07 -9.07 1.44
CA LEU A 168 -15.50 -9.40 0.14
C LEU A 168 -16.02 -8.44 -0.95
N ALA A 169 -15.08 -7.81 -1.67
CA ALA A 169 -15.33 -7.28 -3.00
C ALA A 169 -14.38 -8.04 -3.92
N LEU A 170 -14.97 -8.91 -4.72
CA LEU A 170 -14.29 -9.65 -5.77
C LEU A 170 -14.48 -8.85 -7.04
N ASN A 171 -13.39 -8.40 -7.65
CA ASN A 171 -13.42 -8.23 -9.10
C ASN A 171 -13.35 -9.62 -9.74
N THR A 172 -13.70 -9.72 -11.02
CA THR A 172 -13.61 -10.96 -11.80
C THR A 172 -12.15 -11.34 -11.96
N PHE A 173 -11.67 -12.28 -11.14
CA PHE A 173 -10.42 -12.98 -11.41
C PHE A 173 -10.71 -14.03 -12.47
N THR A 174 -10.14 -13.88 -13.66
CA THR A 174 -10.17 -14.95 -14.66
C THR A 174 -8.93 -15.82 -14.45
N ASN A 175 -9.08 -17.14 -14.61
CA ASN A 175 -7.96 -18.09 -14.51
C ASN A 175 -7.00 -18.01 -15.72
N GLY A 176 -7.09 -16.97 -16.54
CA GLY A 176 -6.54 -16.95 -17.89
C GLY A 176 -7.40 -17.75 -18.88
N PRO A 177 -6.99 -17.81 -20.16
CA PRO A 177 -7.65 -18.60 -21.17
C PRO A 177 -7.57 -20.11 -20.84
N PRO A 178 -8.55 -20.93 -21.27
CA PRO A 178 -8.50 -22.38 -21.10
C PRO A 178 -7.29 -22.97 -21.85
N GLU A 179 -6.73 -24.06 -21.32
CA GLU A 179 -5.72 -24.86 -22.00
C GLU A 179 -6.29 -25.36 -23.34
N LYS A 180 -5.50 -25.24 -24.42
CA LYS A 180 -5.91 -25.68 -25.77
C LYS A 180 -5.83 -27.20 -25.94
#